data_AF-A0A3S0WG63-F1
#
_entry.id   AF-A0A3S0WG63-F1
#
_cell.length_a   1.000
_cell.length_b   1.000
_cell.length_c   1.000
_cell.angle_alpha   90.00
_cell.angle_beta   90.00
_cell.angle_gamma   90.00
#
_symmetry.space_group_name_H-M   'P 1'
#
loop_
_entity.id
_entity.type
_entity.pdbx_description
1 polymer ?
#
loop_
_entity_poly.entity_id
_entity_poly.type
_entity_poly.pdbx_seq_one_letter_code
_entity_poly.pdbx_strand_id
1 'polypeptide(L)'
;MTTSLALPLLWPLLIGLLGTVVFEALLNPRPQPFWRRGMAANSVHLGSWLLLFGIFVLVLQRPWFAVIFILALQLVVVQSSNTKSSTLCEPFICHDFEYFWDALLHPRLYVPFFGTGLAIAASSAGAAAIGGFLYWEPSLITQWGGLPFITHAGLLILSGAALVVLGFRALAPITLNPVEDMDQLGPFASLWAYGIALMRSSPPTPEQSPFYQLSNSLNTASSAPGTSSTLVKNVVLIQSESFFDPRPWYPDIADSLLAHFDATRAEALQHGELTVPAWGANTVRTECAVLTGLTPSVWGPRQFNPYRTLSRHPLPSLAGTFKAAGYRTVCIHPYPASFYMRHKVIPQLGFDQFIDISSFESSDKHGQYIGDLAVARKVGRLLEDSDNRPVFVFVITMENHGPLHLEAPLQESLAAALPTAPWPLPTHLRDLAVYLRHLGEADKMLASVKNALSEAKRPGLLGWYGDHVPILPAAYRYFSPPTGTTPYMIWSTDFQGPSQARRQIQAHMPPDDVSPNQRALAANELGVQLFKQAFGHDISSNVIKAEPEPQEQE
;
A
#
# COMPACT_ATOMS: atom_id res chain seq x y z
N MET A 1 -17.20 54.38 -10.67
CA MET A 1 -16.33 53.73 -11.68
C MET A 1 -15.76 52.37 -11.22
N THR A 2 -16.09 51.86 -10.04
CA THR A 2 -15.60 50.56 -9.53
C THR A 2 -16.42 49.35 -9.99
N THR A 3 -17.63 49.53 -10.51
CA THR A 3 -18.54 48.43 -10.87
C THR A 3 -18.27 47.77 -12.22
N SER A 4 -17.57 48.41 -13.17
CA SER A 4 -17.30 47.81 -14.49
C SER A 4 -16.05 46.91 -14.52
N LEU A 5 -15.12 47.10 -13.60
CA LEU A 5 -13.86 46.33 -13.53
C LEU A 5 -14.07 44.94 -12.90
N ALA A 6 -15.11 44.73 -12.09
CA ALA A 6 -15.34 43.42 -11.47
C ALA A 6 -15.98 42.39 -12.43
N LEU A 7 -16.65 42.85 -13.50
CA LEU A 7 -17.46 41.99 -14.36
C LEU A 7 -16.66 40.87 -15.08
N PRO A 8 -15.43 41.13 -15.59
CA PRO A 8 -14.60 40.09 -16.20
C PRO A 8 -14.13 39.00 -15.23
N LEU A 9 -14.16 39.23 -13.91
CA LEU A 9 -13.84 38.20 -12.91
C LEU A 9 -15.09 37.50 -12.35
N LEU A 10 -16.21 38.22 -12.25
CA LEU A 10 -17.42 37.73 -11.59
C LEU A 10 -17.98 36.45 -12.23
N TRP A 11 -18.19 36.45 -13.55
CA TRP A 11 -18.78 35.30 -14.24
C TRP A 11 -17.87 34.07 -14.26
N PRO A 12 -16.58 34.18 -14.63
CA PRO A 12 -15.64 33.06 -14.50
C PRO A 12 -15.58 32.51 -13.09
N LEU A 13 -15.57 33.38 -12.07
CA LEU A 13 -15.52 32.96 -10.67
C LEU A 13 -16.75 32.13 -10.27
N LEU A 14 -17.96 32.59 -10.62
CA LEU A 14 -19.21 31.89 -10.28
C LEU A 14 -19.40 30.59 -11.07
N ILE A 15 -19.14 30.63 -12.38
CA ILE A 15 -19.30 29.47 -13.26
C ILE A 15 -18.22 28.43 -12.96
N GLY A 16 -16.99 28.86 -12.69
CA GLY A 16 -15.93 27.97 -12.26
C GLY A 16 -16.23 27.30 -10.92
N LEU A 17 -16.74 28.05 -9.92
CA LEU A 17 -17.18 27.46 -8.65
C LEU A 17 -18.26 26.40 -8.86
N LEU A 18 -19.29 26.70 -9.66
CA LEU A 18 -20.32 25.73 -10.02
C LEU A 18 -19.71 24.50 -10.72
N GLY A 19 -18.77 24.72 -11.64
CA GLY A 19 -18.02 23.67 -12.31
C GLY A 19 -17.30 22.76 -11.32
N THR A 20 -16.67 23.31 -10.27
CA THR A 20 -15.99 22.49 -9.26
C THR A 20 -16.97 21.57 -8.52
N VAL A 21 -18.18 22.04 -8.22
CA VAL A 21 -19.22 21.24 -7.56
C VAL A 21 -19.79 20.18 -8.51
N VAL A 22 -19.96 20.51 -9.79
CA VAL A 22 -20.42 19.56 -10.82
C VAL A 22 -19.38 18.46 -11.05
N PHE A 23 -18.10 18.79 -11.12
CA PHE A 23 -17.04 17.80 -11.36
C PHE A 23 -16.85 16.87 -10.16
N GLU A 24 -17.05 17.40 -8.96
CA GLU A 24 -17.06 16.59 -7.76
C GLU A 24 -18.19 15.53 -7.77
N ALA A 25 -19.34 15.83 -8.38
CA ALA A 25 -20.43 14.87 -8.51
C ALA A 25 -20.09 13.66 -9.39
N LEU A 26 -18.97 13.69 -10.13
CA LEU A 26 -18.46 12.58 -10.93
C LEU A 26 -17.60 11.61 -10.12
N LEU A 27 -17.29 11.90 -8.84
CA LEU A 27 -16.59 10.97 -7.97
C LEU A 27 -17.42 9.70 -7.70
N ASN A 28 -16.74 8.58 -7.57
CA ASN A 28 -17.30 7.28 -7.21
C ASN A 28 -16.38 6.57 -6.19
N PRO A 29 -16.78 6.45 -4.91
CA PRO A 29 -18.08 6.85 -4.36
C PRO A 29 -18.29 8.37 -4.39
N ARG A 30 -19.54 8.78 -4.58
CA ARG A 30 -19.91 10.19 -4.68
C ARG A 30 -20.03 10.79 -3.28
N PRO A 31 -19.34 11.90 -2.97
CA PRO A 31 -19.44 12.53 -1.66
C PRO A 31 -20.80 13.19 -1.44
N GLN A 32 -21.13 13.48 -0.17
CA GLN A 32 -22.32 14.24 0.18
C GLN A 32 -22.38 15.52 -0.64
N PRO A 33 -23.55 15.94 -1.14
CA PRO A 33 -23.63 17.17 -1.92
C PRO A 33 -23.23 18.38 -1.06
N PHE A 34 -22.71 19.42 -1.71
CA PHE A 34 -22.19 20.64 -1.06
C PHE A 34 -23.12 21.20 0.03
N TRP A 35 -24.44 21.22 -0.18
CA TRP A 35 -25.42 21.75 0.78
C TRP A 35 -25.69 20.85 2.01
N ARG A 36 -25.16 19.61 2.04
CA ARG A 36 -25.25 18.69 3.19
C ARG A 36 -23.96 18.60 4.00
N ARG A 37 -22.86 19.23 3.55
CA ARG A 37 -21.59 19.24 4.27
C ARG A 37 -21.56 20.32 5.34
N GLY A 38 -20.68 20.14 6.32
CA GLY A 38 -20.42 21.14 7.35
C GLY A 38 -19.90 22.45 6.75
N MET A 39 -20.28 23.58 7.37
CA MET A 39 -19.85 24.91 6.93
C MET A 39 -18.31 25.06 6.87
N ALA A 40 -17.59 24.37 7.76
CA ALA A 40 -16.14 24.31 7.76
C ALA A 40 -15.58 23.72 6.45
N ALA A 41 -16.07 22.56 6.03
CA ALA A 41 -15.66 21.91 4.77
C ALA A 41 -16.00 22.78 3.54
N ASN A 42 -17.20 23.36 3.51
CA ASN A 42 -17.62 24.26 2.44
C ASN A 42 -16.79 25.55 2.40
N SER A 43 -16.35 26.05 3.55
CA SER A 43 -15.44 27.21 3.63
C SER A 43 -14.06 26.86 3.07
N VAL A 44 -13.55 25.65 3.35
CA VAL A 44 -12.29 25.17 2.74
C VAL A 44 -12.43 24.97 1.24
N HIS A 45 -13.56 24.45 0.75
CA HIS A 45 -13.84 24.34 -0.69
C HIS A 45 -13.84 25.71 -1.36
N LEU A 46 -14.68 26.63 -0.88
CA LEU A 46 -14.79 27.98 -1.44
C LEU A 46 -13.44 28.72 -1.36
N GLY A 47 -12.75 28.59 -0.23
CA GLY A 47 -11.43 29.18 -0.02
C GLY A 47 -10.41 28.62 -1.01
N SER A 48 -10.40 27.31 -1.23
CA SER A 48 -9.51 26.65 -2.19
C SER A 48 -9.80 27.09 -3.63
N TRP A 49 -11.08 27.21 -3.98
CA TRP A 49 -11.49 27.74 -5.29
C TRP A 49 -10.97 29.17 -5.50
N LEU A 50 -11.22 30.07 -4.55
CA LEU A 50 -10.77 31.47 -4.62
C LEU A 50 -9.24 31.58 -4.69
N LEU A 51 -8.55 30.76 -3.90
CA LEU A 51 -7.09 30.71 -3.87
C LEU A 51 -6.52 30.26 -5.23
N LEU A 52 -6.99 29.12 -5.75
CA LEU A 52 -6.54 28.59 -7.03
C LEU A 52 -6.91 29.53 -8.18
N PHE A 53 -8.15 30.01 -8.22
CA PHE A 53 -8.60 30.96 -9.25
C PHE A 53 -7.76 32.24 -9.22
N GLY A 54 -7.52 32.83 -8.05
CA GLY A 54 -6.67 34.01 -7.91
C GLY A 54 -5.22 33.78 -8.37
N ILE A 55 -4.61 32.65 -7.99
CA ILE A 55 -3.25 32.28 -8.41
C ILE A 55 -3.18 32.08 -9.93
N PHE A 56 -4.10 31.32 -10.52
CA PHE A 56 -4.08 31.06 -11.96
C PHE A 56 -4.47 32.28 -12.78
N VAL A 57 -5.36 33.16 -12.29
CA VAL A 57 -5.59 34.46 -12.92
C VAL A 57 -4.34 35.33 -12.86
N LEU A 58 -3.61 35.34 -11.74
CA LEU A 58 -2.36 36.10 -11.63
C LEU A 58 -1.33 35.67 -12.68
N VAL A 59 -1.21 34.35 -12.92
CA VAL A 59 -0.24 33.76 -13.86
C VAL A 59 -0.72 33.86 -15.31
N LEU A 60 -1.94 33.43 -15.59
CA LEU A 60 -2.49 33.32 -16.95
C LEU A 60 -3.08 34.63 -17.46
N GLN A 61 -3.37 35.57 -16.56
CA GLN A 61 -3.99 36.88 -16.82
C GLN A 61 -5.37 36.81 -17.50
N ARG A 62 -5.96 35.61 -17.52
CA ARG A 62 -7.11 35.21 -18.33
C ARG A 62 -8.07 34.38 -17.48
N PRO A 63 -9.15 34.98 -16.95
CA PRO A 63 -10.10 34.32 -16.06
C PRO A 63 -10.74 33.05 -16.61
N TRP A 64 -11.25 33.05 -17.83
CA TRP A 64 -11.88 31.86 -18.41
C TRP A 64 -10.86 30.76 -18.68
N PHE A 65 -9.67 31.13 -19.17
CA PHE A 65 -8.58 30.17 -19.29
C PHE A 65 -8.22 29.55 -17.93
N ALA A 66 -8.15 30.35 -16.86
CA ALA A 66 -7.92 29.86 -15.51
C ALA A 66 -9.02 28.89 -15.04
N VAL A 67 -10.30 29.17 -15.32
CA VAL A 67 -11.40 28.25 -15.01
C VAL A 67 -11.20 26.91 -15.71
N ILE A 68 -10.98 26.90 -17.01
CA ILE A 68 -10.82 25.66 -17.78
C ILE A 68 -9.59 24.88 -17.31
N PHE A 69 -8.50 25.58 -17.01
CA PHE A 69 -7.28 24.96 -16.49
C PHE A 69 -7.53 24.29 -15.13
N ILE A 70 -8.17 24.97 -14.18
CA ILE A 70 -8.47 24.42 -12.85
C ILE A 70 -9.44 23.24 -12.95
N LEU A 71 -10.51 23.36 -13.75
CA LEU A 71 -11.47 22.27 -13.93
C LEU A 71 -10.83 21.06 -14.60
N ALA A 72 -9.92 21.24 -15.56
CA ALA A 72 -9.15 20.15 -16.15
C ALA A 72 -8.27 19.44 -15.12
N LEU A 73 -7.56 20.18 -14.26
CA LEU A 73 -6.78 19.60 -13.16
C LEU A 73 -7.66 18.84 -12.17
N GLN A 74 -8.81 19.41 -11.81
CA GLN A 74 -9.77 18.73 -10.93
C GLN A 74 -10.30 17.45 -11.57
N LEU A 75 -10.60 17.45 -12.86
CA LEU A 75 -11.07 16.26 -13.56
C LEU A 75 -10.01 15.15 -13.57
N VAL A 76 -8.72 15.48 -13.69
CA VAL A 76 -7.64 14.51 -13.52
C VAL A 76 -7.69 13.89 -12.13
N VAL A 77 -7.80 14.70 -11.07
CA VAL A 77 -7.92 14.18 -9.68
C VAL A 77 -9.16 13.30 -9.52
N VAL A 78 -10.31 13.69 -10.08
CA VAL A 78 -11.55 12.91 -10.03
C VAL A 78 -11.40 11.57 -10.75
N GLN A 79 -10.81 11.55 -11.95
CA GLN A 79 -10.57 10.30 -12.68
C GLN A 79 -9.58 9.40 -11.94
N SER A 80 -8.47 9.95 -11.45
CA SER A 80 -7.53 9.22 -10.62
C SER A 80 -8.20 8.64 -9.37
N SER A 81 -9.06 9.42 -8.69
CA SER A 81 -9.83 8.93 -7.53
C SER A 81 -10.77 7.80 -7.91
N ASN A 82 -11.51 7.90 -9.01
CA ASN A 82 -12.44 6.86 -9.45
C ASN A 82 -11.72 5.56 -9.83
N THR A 83 -10.59 5.67 -10.54
CA THR A 83 -9.75 4.52 -10.85
C THR A 83 -9.23 3.88 -9.57
N LYS A 84 -8.72 4.69 -8.63
CA LYS A 84 -8.19 4.20 -7.35
C LYS A 84 -9.28 3.56 -6.49
N SER A 85 -10.46 4.17 -6.38
CA SER A 85 -11.58 3.61 -5.60
C SER A 85 -12.11 2.31 -6.19
N SER A 86 -12.15 2.17 -7.52
CA SER A 86 -12.63 0.94 -8.17
C SER A 86 -11.62 -0.21 -8.19
N THR A 87 -10.34 0.06 -7.92
CA THR A 87 -9.26 -0.94 -7.96
C THR A 87 -8.66 -1.24 -6.59
N LEU A 88 -8.51 -0.21 -5.75
CA LEU A 88 -7.84 -0.25 -4.44
C LEU A 88 -8.80 -0.02 -3.26
N CYS A 89 -10.10 0.16 -3.51
CA CYS A 89 -11.10 0.49 -2.49
C CYS A 89 -10.76 1.76 -1.66
N GLU A 90 -9.96 2.67 -2.22
CA GLU A 90 -9.50 3.89 -1.55
C GLU A 90 -9.60 5.08 -2.53
N PRO A 91 -10.16 6.24 -2.15
CA PRO A 91 -10.13 7.45 -2.97
C PRO A 91 -8.74 8.10 -3.01
N PHE A 92 -8.61 9.09 -3.90
CA PHE A 92 -7.39 9.89 -4.00
C PHE A 92 -7.22 10.77 -2.74
N ILE A 93 -6.04 10.71 -2.12
CA ILE A 93 -5.65 11.45 -0.92
C ILE A 93 -4.35 12.22 -1.16
N CYS A 94 -3.95 13.07 -0.21
CA CYS A 94 -2.79 13.96 -0.39
C CYS A 94 -1.48 13.20 -0.68
N HIS A 95 -1.32 11.99 -0.15
CA HIS A 95 -0.13 11.14 -0.36
C HIS A 95 0.04 10.77 -1.85
N ASP A 96 -1.04 10.72 -2.62
CA ASP A 96 -0.99 10.32 -4.03
C ASP A 96 -0.34 11.39 -4.92
N PHE A 97 -0.27 12.65 -4.47
CA PHE A 97 0.49 13.69 -5.17
C PHE A 97 1.99 13.39 -5.24
N GLU A 98 2.52 12.59 -4.32
CA GLU A 98 3.92 12.16 -4.36
C GLU A 98 4.17 11.26 -5.58
N TYR A 99 3.31 10.26 -5.79
CA TYR A 99 3.38 9.39 -6.96
C TYR A 99 3.10 10.14 -8.27
N PHE A 100 2.19 11.13 -8.23
CA PHE A 100 1.93 11.98 -9.39
C PHE A 100 3.15 12.81 -9.79
N TRP A 101 3.89 13.33 -8.82
CA TRP A 101 5.13 14.05 -9.07
C TRP A 101 6.20 13.14 -9.68
N ASP A 102 6.35 11.93 -9.16
CA ASP A 102 7.26 10.92 -9.73
C ASP A 102 6.86 10.55 -11.18
N ALA A 103 5.55 10.49 -11.47
CA ALA A 103 5.05 10.25 -12.82
C ALA A 103 5.36 11.39 -13.81
N LEU A 104 5.29 12.64 -13.35
CA LEU A 104 5.71 13.81 -14.13
C LEU A 104 7.23 13.85 -14.37
N LEU A 105 8.02 13.44 -13.38
CA LEU A 105 9.49 13.39 -13.50
C LEU A 105 9.99 12.22 -14.35
N HIS A 106 9.19 11.15 -14.48
CA HIS A 106 9.51 9.96 -15.28
C HIS A 106 8.49 9.67 -16.40
N PRO A 107 8.26 10.60 -17.37
CA PRO A 107 7.22 10.44 -18.39
C PRO A 107 7.38 9.17 -19.24
N ARG A 108 8.63 8.70 -19.43
CA ARG A 108 8.92 7.49 -20.20
C ARG A 108 8.35 6.20 -19.57
N LEU A 109 8.06 6.22 -18.26
CA LEU A 109 7.40 5.11 -17.59
C LEU A 109 5.89 5.10 -17.86
N TYR A 110 5.26 6.25 -18.15
CA TYR A 110 3.79 6.38 -18.22
C TYR A 110 3.25 6.64 -19.64
N VAL A 111 4.01 7.31 -20.51
CA VAL A 111 3.63 7.59 -21.92
C VAL A 111 3.36 6.31 -22.74
N PRO A 112 4.08 5.20 -22.56
CA PRO A 112 3.76 3.94 -23.27
C PRO A 112 2.38 3.36 -22.92
N PHE A 113 1.82 3.68 -21.75
CA PHE A 113 0.53 3.13 -21.30
C PHE A 113 -0.69 3.76 -21.98
N PHE A 114 -0.57 5.00 -22.49
CA PHE A 114 -1.66 5.69 -23.21
C PHE A 114 -1.58 5.50 -24.73
N GLY A 115 -0.45 5.00 -25.23
CA GLY A 115 -0.12 4.97 -26.65
C GLY A 115 0.34 6.33 -27.17
N THR A 116 1.35 6.31 -28.05
CA THR A 116 1.99 7.53 -28.59
C THR A 116 1.00 8.43 -29.34
N GLY A 117 0.04 7.84 -30.07
CA GLY A 117 -1.00 8.59 -30.79
C GLY A 117 -1.91 9.40 -29.88
N LEU A 118 -2.37 8.81 -28.77
CA LEU A 118 -3.22 9.50 -27.79
C LEU A 118 -2.44 10.60 -27.06
N ALA A 119 -1.16 10.36 -26.75
CA ALA A 119 -0.29 11.37 -26.13
C ALA A 119 -0.09 12.59 -27.05
N ILE A 120 0.15 12.36 -28.35
CA ILE A 120 0.25 13.44 -29.35
C ILE A 120 -1.08 14.19 -29.46
N ALA A 121 -2.20 13.47 -29.56
CA ALA A 121 -3.53 14.08 -29.66
C ALA A 121 -3.86 14.95 -28.44
N ALA A 122 -3.64 14.44 -27.22
CA ALA A 122 -3.85 15.18 -25.98
C ALA A 122 -2.95 16.42 -25.88
N SER A 123 -1.68 16.29 -26.23
CA SER A 123 -0.73 17.41 -26.24
C SER A 123 -1.12 18.48 -27.26
N SER A 124 -1.55 18.05 -28.45
CA SER A 124 -1.98 18.96 -29.52
C SER A 124 -3.28 19.69 -29.16
N ALA A 125 -4.24 18.98 -28.55
CA ALA A 125 -5.47 19.57 -28.02
C ALA A 125 -5.17 20.59 -26.92
N GLY A 126 -4.24 20.29 -26.01
CA GLY A 126 -3.77 21.23 -24.99
C GLY A 126 -3.14 22.49 -25.60
N ALA A 127 -2.23 22.32 -26.56
CA ALA A 127 -1.60 23.45 -27.26
C ALA A 127 -2.61 24.31 -28.01
N ALA A 128 -3.57 23.69 -28.71
CA ALA A 128 -4.64 24.39 -29.40
C ALA A 128 -5.54 25.16 -28.44
N ALA A 129 -5.89 24.58 -27.28
CA ALA A 129 -6.66 25.25 -26.24
C ALA A 129 -5.91 26.47 -25.69
N ILE A 130 -4.62 26.33 -25.37
CA ILE A 130 -3.76 27.44 -24.92
C ILE A 130 -3.74 28.55 -25.99
N GLY A 131 -3.45 28.20 -27.25
CA GLY A 131 -3.44 29.16 -28.35
C GLY A 131 -4.78 29.88 -28.54
N GLY A 132 -5.88 29.14 -28.47
CA GLY A 132 -7.24 29.68 -28.56
C GLY A 132 -7.54 30.69 -27.45
N PHE A 133 -7.22 30.37 -26.19
CA PHE A 133 -7.41 31.30 -25.07
C PHE A 133 -6.47 32.51 -25.17
N LEU A 134 -5.23 32.32 -25.60
CA LEU A 134 -4.30 33.43 -25.81
C LEU A 134 -4.79 34.41 -26.88
N TYR A 135 -5.48 33.90 -27.90
CA TYR A 135 -6.03 34.69 -29.00
C TYR A 135 -7.39 35.34 -28.68
N TRP A 136 -8.34 34.59 -28.10
CA TRP A 136 -9.72 35.06 -27.92
C TRP A 136 -9.98 35.81 -26.61
N GLU A 137 -9.30 35.46 -25.53
CA GLU A 137 -9.51 36.11 -24.24
C GLU A 137 -8.46 37.22 -24.06
N PRO A 138 -8.84 38.51 -23.96
CA PRO A 138 -7.86 39.60 -23.74
C PRO A 138 -7.26 39.57 -22.32
N SER A 139 -6.06 40.12 -22.17
CA SER A 139 -5.34 40.02 -20.88
C SER A 139 -5.85 41.09 -19.93
N LEU A 140 -6.18 40.68 -18.70
CA LEU A 140 -6.62 41.63 -17.67
C LEU A 140 -5.53 42.65 -17.34
N ILE A 141 -4.24 42.29 -17.43
CA ILE A 141 -3.16 43.25 -17.18
C ILE A 141 -3.13 44.34 -18.26
N THR A 142 -3.39 43.96 -19.51
CA THR A 142 -3.46 44.91 -20.64
C THR A 142 -4.71 45.77 -20.56
N GLN A 143 -5.83 45.22 -20.08
CA GLN A 143 -7.10 45.94 -19.96
C GLN A 143 -7.15 46.89 -18.76
N TRP A 144 -6.63 46.48 -17.60
CA TRP A 144 -6.81 47.21 -16.34
C TRP A 144 -5.54 47.91 -15.86
N GLY A 145 -4.38 47.60 -16.45
CA GLY A 145 -3.08 47.99 -15.93
C GLY A 145 -2.60 47.08 -14.79
N GLY A 146 -1.30 47.13 -14.53
CA GLY A 146 -0.62 46.22 -13.60
C GLY A 146 -1.13 46.29 -12.15
N LEU A 147 -1.23 47.50 -11.59
CA LEU A 147 -1.60 47.68 -10.18
C LEU A 147 -3.04 47.20 -9.89
N PRO A 148 -4.08 47.63 -10.60
CA PRO A 148 -5.44 47.12 -10.37
C PRO A 148 -5.54 45.61 -10.55
N PHE A 149 -4.89 45.04 -11.57
CA PHE A 149 -4.88 43.60 -11.80
C PHE A 149 -4.30 42.83 -10.60
N ILE A 150 -3.10 43.23 -10.12
CA ILE A 150 -2.45 42.58 -8.98
C ILE A 150 -3.29 42.74 -7.71
N THR A 151 -3.88 43.91 -7.47
CA THR A 151 -4.72 44.13 -6.29
C THR A 151 -5.93 43.19 -6.27
N HIS A 152 -6.65 43.03 -7.38
CA HIS A 152 -7.84 42.16 -7.42
C HIS A 152 -7.46 40.68 -7.31
N ALA A 153 -6.40 40.23 -8.01
CA ALA A 153 -5.90 38.87 -7.87
C ALA A 153 -5.43 38.59 -6.44
N GLY A 154 -4.70 39.53 -5.83
CA GLY A 154 -4.24 39.47 -4.45
C GLY A 154 -5.40 39.39 -3.45
N LEU A 155 -6.47 40.17 -3.63
CA LEU A 155 -7.66 40.10 -2.78
C LEU A 155 -8.35 38.73 -2.86
N LEU A 156 -8.45 38.12 -4.06
CA LEU A 156 -8.99 36.77 -4.22
C LEU A 156 -8.13 35.73 -3.49
N ILE A 157 -6.81 35.80 -3.65
CA ILE A 157 -5.84 34.91 -3.00
C ILE A 157 -5.93 35.04 -1.48
N LEU A 158 -5.90 36.27 -0.95
CA LEU A 158 -5.95 36.51 0.50
C LEU A 158 -7.29 36.09 1.11
N SER A 159 -8.41 36.37 0.42
CA SER A 159 -9.74 35.93 0.87
C SER A 159 -9.86 34.42 0.85
N GLY A 160 -9.35 33.77 -0.20
CA GLY A 160 -9.30 32.32 -0.32
C GLY A 160 -8.47 31.68 0.80
N ALA A 161 -7.26 32.19 1.03
CA ALA A 161 -6.39 31.75 2.11
C ALA A 161 -7.04 31.91 3.50
N ALA A 162 -7.69 33.06 3.74
CA ALA A 162 -8.42 33.29 5.00
C ALA A 162 -9.54 32.27 5.20
N LEU A 163 -10.34 31.99 4.16
CA LEU A 163 -11.40 30.98 4.23
C LEU A 163 -10.88 29.56 4.43
N VAL A 164 -9.77 29.18 3.78
CA VAL A 164 -9.12 27.88 4.03
C VAL A 164 -8.66 27.79 5.48
N VAL A 165 -7.98 28.81 6.01
CA VAL A 165 -7.47 28.81 7.39
C VAL A 165 -8.62 28.78 8.40
N LEU A 166 -9.64 29.61 8.23
CA LEU A 166 -10.79 29.66 9.14
C LEU A 166 -11.64 28.38 9.05
N GLY A 167 -11.93 27.92 7.83
CA GLY A 167 -12.66 26.68 7.59
C GLY A 167 -11.94 25.48 8.19
N PHE A 168 -10.63 25.39 8.00
CA PHE A 168 -9.84 24.30 8.57
C PHE A 168 -9.77 24.35 10.11
N ARG A 169 -9.63 25.54 10.72
CA ARG A 169 -9.66 25.68 12.19
C ARG A 169 -10.98 25.22 12.80
N ALA A 170 -12.07 25.30 12.06
CA ALA A 170 -13.39 24.83 12.47
C ALA A 170 -13.69 23.39 12.02
N LEU A 171 -12.79 22.74 11.29
CA LEU A 171 -12.97 21.37 10.80
C LEU A 171 -12.78 20.37 11.94
N ALA A 172 -13.65 19.37 12.02
CA ALA A 172 -13.43 18.24 12.91
C ALA A 172 -12.16 17.47 12.52
N PRO A 173 -11.48 16.82 13.47
CA PRO A 173 -10.39 15.91 13.15
C PRO A 173 -10.85 14.82 12.17
N ILE A 174 -10.03 14.51 11.18
CA ILE A 174 -10.28 13.42 10.23
C ILE A 174 -10.19 12.07 10.91
N THR A 175 -10.97 11.10 10.42
CA THR A 175 -10.99 9.74 10.97
C THR A 175 -9.82 8.89 10.46
N LEU A 176 -9.14 9.34 9.41
CA LEU A 176 -8.16 8.55 8.64
C LEU A 176 -8.81 7.36 7.95
N ASN A 177 -10.12 7.43 7.69
CA ASN A 177 -10.82 6.56 6.76
C ASN A 177 -11.08 7.34 5.47
N PRO A 178 -10.27 7.15 4.41
CA PRO A 178 -10.34 7.97 3.20
C PRO A 178 -11.72 8.01 2.55
N VAL A 179 -12.50 6.94 2.64
CA VAL A 179 -13.85 6.87 2.05
C VAL A 179 -14.81 7.76 2.84
N GLU A 180 -14.85 7.62 4.16
CA GLU A 180 -15.72 8.41 5.04
C GLU A 180 -15.33 9.89 5.04
N ASP A 181 -14.03 10.18 5.15
CA ASP A 181 -13.50 11.54 5.13
C ASP A 181 -13.78 12.21 3.78
N MET A 182 -13.64 11.50 2.65
CA MET A 182 -14.02 12.01 1.33
C MET A 182 -15.53 12.27 1.24
N ASP A 183 -16.37 11.37 1.75
CA ASP A 183 -17.83 11.53 1.73
C ASP A 183 -18.28 12.79 2.48
N GLN A 184 -17.76 13.00 3.68
CA GLN A 184 -18.18 14.10 4.56
C GLN A 184 -17.59 15.46 4.17
N LEU A 185 -16.34 15.46 3.67
CA LEU A 185 -15.58 16.69 3.44
C LEU A 185 -15.60 17.14 1.97
N GLY A 186 -15.71 16.20 1.03
CA GLY A 186 -15.40 16.43 -0.38
C GLY A 186 -13.89 16.55 -0.64
N PRO A 187 -13.46 16.61 -1.92
CA PRO A 187 -12.08 16.43 -2.33
C PRO A 187 -11.17 17.57 -1.89
N PHE A 188 -11.63 18.83 -1.94
CA PHE A 188 -10.80 19.95 -1.53
C PHE A 188 -10.50 19.91 -0.03
N ALA A 189 -11.54 19.74 0.80
CA ALA A 189 -11.36 19.74 2.25
C ALA A 189 -10.65 18.47 2.74
N SER A 190 -10.91 17.30 2.15
CA SER A 190 -10.18 16.06 2.49
C SER A 190 -8.70 16.17 2.16
N LEU A 191 -8.33 16.67 0.98
CA LEU A 191 -6.91 16.85 0.59
C LEU A 191 -6.16 17.79 1.56
N TRP A 192 -6.77 18.91 1.92
CA TRP A 192 -6.19 19.82 2.93
C TRP A 192 -6.08 19.14 4.30
N ALA A 193 -7.12 18.44 4.74
CA ALA A 193 -7.15 17.82 6.04
C ALA A 193 -6.08 16.75 6.19
N TYR A 194 -5.93 15.86 5.20
CA TYR A 194 -4.88 14.85 5.17
C TYR A 194 -3.48 15.47 5.07
N GLY A 195 -3.29 16.51 4.24
CA GLY A 195 -2.01 17.21 4.11
C GLY A 195 -1.58 17.87 5.42
N ILE A 196 -2.49 18.55 6.11
CA ILE A 196 -2.21 19.19 7.40
C ILE A 196 -2.01 18.16 8.50
N ALA A 197 -2.82 17.09 8.54
CA ALA A 197 -2.63 15.99 9.48
C ALA A 197 -1.24 15.37 9.32
N LEU A 198 -0.79 15.13 8.08
CA LEU A 198 0.56 14.64 7.79
C LEU A 198 1.63 15.63 8.27
N MET A 199 1.51 16.93 7.97
CA MET A 199 2.46 17.96 8.40
C MET A 199 2.57 18.09 9.93
N ARG A 200 1.47 17.89 10.66
CA ARG A 200 1.42 17.97 12.13
C ARG A 200 1.77 16.66 12.82
N SER A 201 1.74 15.54 12.10
CA SER A 201 2.03 14.22 12.67
C SER A 201 3.53 14.05 12.93
N SER A 202 3.86 13.46 14.08
CA SER A 202 5.21 12.97 14.38
C SER A 202 5.39 11.54 13.87
N PRO A 203 6.62 11.12 13.50
CA PRO A 203 6.90 9.70 13.29
C PRO A 203 6.68 8.92 14.60
N PRO A 204 6.39 7.61 14.53
CA PRO A 204 6.42 6.75 15.71
C PRO A 204 7.77 6.82 16.41
N THR A 205 7.75 6.68 17.73
CA THR A 205 8.96 6.56 18.56
C THR A 205 9.45 5.11 18.57
N PRO A 206 10.77 4.86 18.67
CA PRO A 206 11.32 3.50 18.73
C PRO A 206 10.66 2.60 19.77
N GLU A 207 10.36 3.14 20.96
CA GLU A 207 9.81 2.44 22.13
C GLU A 207 8.42 1.83 21.87
N GLN A 208 7.68 2.38 20.90
CA GLN A 208 6.37 1.85 20.52
C GLN A 208 6.48 0.54 19.73
N SER A 209 7.63 0.24 19.12
CA SER A 209 7.84 -1.03 18.44
C SER A 209 8.08 -2.15 19.45
N PRO A 210 7.39 -3.31 19.33
CA PRO A 210 7.67 -4.46 20.19
C PRO A 210 9.11 -4.99 20.03
N PHE A 211 9.78 -4.64 18.93
CA PHE A 211 11.18 -5.03 18.68
C PHE A 211 12.21 -4.17 19.42
N TYR A 212 11.79 -3.04 20.01
CA TYR A 212 12.70 -2.18 20.77
C TYR A 212 13.26 -2.89 22.00
N GLN A 213 12.38 -3.43 22.85
CA GLN A 213 12.79 -4.13 24.07
C GLN A 213 13.54 -5.43 23.75
N LEU A 214 13.14 -6.12 22.68
CA LEU A 214 13.76 -7.37 22.23
C LEU A 214 15.21 -7.16 21.79
N SER A 215 15.44 -6.20 20.90
CA SER A 215 16.78 -5.90 20.40
C SER A 215 17.70 -5.39 21.51
N ASN A 216 17.21 -4.53 22.40
CA ASN A 216 17.98 -4.05 23.56
C ASN A 216 18.39 -5.19 24.50
N SER A 217 17.47 -6.10 24.82
CA SER A 217 17.75 -7.26 25.69
C SER A 217 18.84 -8.17 25.10
N LEU A 218 18.78 -8.47 23.80
CA LEU A 218 19.76 -9.29 23.10
C LEU A 218 21.15 -8.64 23.02
N ASN A 219 21.19 -7.33 22.78
CA ASN A 219 22.44 -6.57 22.77
C ASN A 219 23.11 -6.55 24.16
N THR A 220 22.32 -6.45 25.23
CA THR A 220 22.85 -6.52 26.61
C THR A 220 23.28 -7.93 27.01
N ALA A 221 22.53 -8.96 26.62
CA ALA A 221 22.81 -10.36 26.94
C ALA A 221 24.06 -10.89 26.21
N SER A 222 24.35 -10.37 25.00
CA SER A 222 25.57 -10.69 24.24
C SER A 222 26.87 -10.25 24.92
N SER A 223 26.79 -9.51 26.04
CA SER A 223 27.95 -9.13 26.88
C SER A 223 28.28 -10.14 27.99
N ALA A 224 27.48 -11.20 28.17
CA ALA A 224 27.73 -12.27 29.14
C ALA A 224 28.20 -13.57 28.46
N PRO A 225 29.24 -14.25 28.96
CA PRO A 225 29.67 -15.51 28.37
C PRO A 225 28.75 -16.66 28.82
N GLY A 226 28.01 -17.22 27.86
CA GLY A 226 27.69 -18.65 27.84
C GLY A 226 26.22 -19.09 27.90
N THR A 227 25.99 -20.17 27.14
CA THR A 227 24.99 -21.23 27.34
C THR A 227 23.51 -20.95 27.07
N SER A 228 23.09 -21.19 25.82
CA SER A 228 21.94 -22.06 25.56
C SER A 228 22.11 -22.78 24.21
N SER A 229 22.10 -24.11 24.29
CA SER A 229 22.16 -25.05 23.17
C SER A 229 20.76 -25.23 22.56
N THR A 230 20.18 -24.16 22.02
CA THR A 230 19.03 -24.28 21.12
C THR A 230 19.55 -24.33 19.69
N LEU A 231 19.12 -25.34 18.91
CA LEU A 231 19.43 -25.43 17.48
C LEU A 231 18.88 -24.18 16.79
N VAL A 232 19.78 -23.27 16.42
CA VAL A 232 19.41 -21.98 15.85
C VAL A 232 18.88 -22.19 14.42
N LYS A 233 17.59 -21.93 14.22
CA LYS A 233 16.89 -22.18 12.96
C LYS A 233 17.26 -21.16 11.90
N ASN A 234 17.37 -21.59 10.65
CA ASN A 234 17.25 -20.67 9.52
C ASN A 234 15.79 -20.20 9.43
N VAL A 235 15.57 -18.93 9.13
CA VAL A 235 14.22 -18.34 9.07
C VAL A 235 14.00 -17.74 7.70
N VAL A 236 12.94 -18.16 7.01
CA VAL A 236 12.49 -17.56 5.75
C VAL A 236 11.09 -17.00 5.97
N LEU A 237 10.89 -15.72 5.69
CA LEU A 237 9.59 -15.07 5.72
C LEU A 237 9.25 -14.58 4.31
N ILE A 238 8.13 -15.03 3.77
CA ILE A 238 7.69 -14.71 2.41
C ILE A 238 6.42 -13.86 2.48
N GLN A 239 6.56 -12.63 1.98
CA GLN A 239 5.44 -11.82 1.52
C GLN A 239 5.17 -12.20 0.06
N SER A 240 4.14 -13.02 -0.13
CA SER A 240 3.72 -13.48 -1.45
C SER A 240 2.75 -12.46 -2.04
N GLU A 241 3.22 -11.74 -3.06
CA GLU A 241 2.50 -10.66 -3.74
C GLU A 241 1.08 -11.10 -4.15
N SER A 242 0.10 -10.32 -3.71
CA SER A 242 -1.31 -10.54 -4.00
C SER A 242 -1.82 -11.96 -3.68
N PHE A 243 -1.15 -12.70 -2.79
CA PHE A 243 -1.52 -14.08 -2.48
C PHE A 243 -2.81 -14.15 -1.67
N PHE A 244 -3.84 -14.68 -2.30
CA PHE A 244 -5.18 -14.87 -1.75
C PHE A 244 -5.69 -16.25 -2.17
N ASP A 245 -6.41 -16.96 -1.30
CA ASP A 245 -7.09 -18.21 -1.67
C ASP A 245 -8.49 -17.91 -2.22
N PRO A 246 -8.70 -17.95 -3.54
CA PRO A 246 -9.97 -17.61 -4.16
C PRO A 246 -10.99 -18.76 -4.13
N ARG A 247 -10.63 -19.98 -3.71
CA ARG A 247 -11.53 -21.14 -3.80
C ARG A 247 -12.83 -20.97 -2.99
N PRO A 248 -12.82 -20.41 -1.76
CA PRO A 248 -14.05 -20.11 -1.04
C PRO A 248 -14.89 -19.00 -1.71
N TRP A 249 -14.25 -18.11 -2.47
CA TRP A 249 -14.90 -17.00 -3.17
C TRP A 249 -15.48 -17.42 -4.54
N TYR A 250 -14.82 -18.35 -5.24
CA TYR A 250 -15.26 -18.90 -6.52
C TYR A 250 -15.07 -20.43 -6.56
N PRO A 251 -16.13 -21.22 -6.28
CA PRO A 251 -16.03 -22.68 -6.12
C PRO A 251 -15.69 -23.49 -7.38
N ASP A 252 -15.73 -22.91 -8.58
CA ASP A 252 -15.34 -23.61 -9.81
C ASP A 252 -13.80 -23.76 -9.94
N ILE A 253 -13.05 -23.12 -9.06
CA ILE A 253 -11.59 -23.24 -9.00
C ILE A 253 -11.22 -24.63 -8.50
N ALA A 254 -10.31 -25.30 -9.20
CA ALA A 254 -9.86 -26.63 -8.84
C ALA A 254 -9.22 -26.67 -7.46
N ASP A 255 -9.63 -27.63 -6.62
CA ASP A 255 -9.08 -27.84 -5.28
C ASP A 255 -7.55 -28.02 -5.30
N SER A 256 -7.02 -28.63 -6.36
CA SER A 256 -5.59 -28.90 -6.55
C SER A 256 -4.72 -27.67 -6.81
N LEU A 257 -5.30 -26.48 -7.00
CA LEU A 257 -4.55 -25.27 -7.34
C LEU A 257 -3.49 -24.89 -6.28
N LEU A 258 -3.82 -25.11 -5.00
CA LEU A 258 -3.01 -24.74 -3.84
C LEU A 258 -2.62 -25.97 -3.01
N ALA A 259 -2.32 -27.09 -3.69
CA ALA A 259 -2.08 -28.38 -3.03
C ALA A 259 -0.87 -28.34 -2.07
N HIS A 260 0.20 -27.62 -2.40
CA HIS A 260 1.36 -27.48 -1.52
C HIS A 260 1.08 -26.57 -0.33
N PHE A 261 0.29 -25.51 -0.52
CA PHE A 261 -0.19 -24.65 0.54
C PHE A 261 -1.06 -25.42 1.52
N ASP A 262 -2.04 -26.20 1.05
CA ASP A 262 -2.91 -27.00 1.91
C ASP A 262 -2.13 -28.04 2.73
N ALA A 263 -1.21 -28.76 2.08
CA ALA A 263 -0.35 -29.74 2.74
C ALA A 263 0.56 -29.09 3.80
N THR A 264 1.13 -27.93 3.50
CA THR A 264 2.01 -27.21 4.44
C THR A 264 1.21 -26.60 5.59
N ARG A 265 0.02 -26.08 5.31
CA ARG A 265 -0.90 -25.54 6.31
C ARG A 265 -1.34 -26.60 7.32
N ALA A 266 -1.59 -27.83 6.88
CA ALA A 266 -1.96 -28.95 7.76
C ALA A 266 -0.85 -29.32 8.78
N GLU A 267 0.41 -29.03 8.43
CA GLU A 267 1.59 -29.27 9.27
C GLU A 267 2.09 -27.99 9.98
N ALA A 268 1.39 -26.86 9.79
CA ALA A 268 1.85 -25.57 10.30
C ALA A 268 1.75 -25.50 11.84
N LEU A 269 2.74 -24.85 12.45
CA LEU A 269 2.72 -24.48 13.87
C LEU A 269 1.58 -23.50 14.15
N GLN A 270 1.30 -22.61 13.19
CA GLN A 270 0.22 -21.63 13.27
C GLN A 270 -0.23 -21.24 11.86
N HIS A 271 -1.54 -21.02 11.66
CA HIS A 271 -2.09 -20.52 10.39
C HIS A 271 -3.42 -19.79 10.60
N GLY A 272 -3.89 -19.06 9.60
CA GLY A 272 -5.20 -18.42 9.64
C GLY A 272 -5.35 -17.28 8.64
N GLU A 273 -6.36 -16.44 8.87
CA GLU A 273 -6.56 -15.19 8.15
C GLU A 273 -5.68 -14.08 8.73
N LEU A 274 -5.16 -13.22 7.86
CA LEU A 274 -4.37 -12.05 8.16
C LEU A 274 -5.15 -10.80 7.75
N THR A 275 -5.42 -9.94 8.72
CA THR A 275 -5.94 -8.60 8.45
C THR A 275 -4.79 -7.70 8.01
N VAL A 276 -4.85 -7.23 6.77
CA VAL A 276 -3.80 -6.41 6.14
C VAL A 276 -4.29 -4.98 5.88
N PRO A 277 -3.43 -3.96 6.03
CA PRO A 277 -3.80 -2.54 5.83
C PRO A 277 -3.74 -2.10 4.36
N ALA A 278 -4.00 -3.02 3.43
CA ALA A 278 -3.83 -2.82 2.00
C ALA A 278 -4.86 -3.63 1.20
N TRP A 279 -5.26 -3.09 0.05
CA TRP A 279 -6.15 -3.75 -0.91
C TRP A 279 -5.64 -3.47 -2.32
N GLY A 280 -5.38 -4.52 -3.11
CA GLY A 280 -4.97 -4.42 -4.51
C GLY A 280 -3.54 -3.89 -4.77
N ALA A 281 -3.04 -2.99 -3.92
CA ALA A 281 -1.71 -2.40 -3.99
C ALA A 281 -1.29 -1.85 -2.61
N ASN A 282 -0.16 -1.13 -2.57
CA ASN A 282 0.46 -0.57 -1.37
C ASN A 282 1.05 -1.62 -0.42
N THR A 283 1.66 -2.67 -0.99
CA THR A 283 2.44 -3.72 -0.34
C THR A 283 3.27 -3.25 0.86
N VAL A 284 3.88 -2.06 0.77
CA VAL A 284 4.69 -1.47 1.85
C VAL A 284 3.94 -1.20 3.15
N ARG A 285 2.61 -1.10 3.14
CA ARG A 285 1.80 -0.94 4.36
C ARG A 285 1.80 -2.24 5.16
N THR A 286 1.58 -3.38 4.51
CA THR A 286 1.65 -4.71 5.14
C THR A 286 3.08 -5.07 5.50
N GLU A 287 4.05 -4.83 4.61
CA GLU A 287 5.49 -5.03 4.85
C GLU A 287 5.95 -4.27 6.10
N CYS A 288 5.57 -2.99 6.22
CA CYS A 288 5.90 -2.17 7.37
C CYS A 288 5.26 -2.71 8.66
N ALA A 289 3.99 -3.10 8.63
CA ALA A 289 3.30 -3.65 9.79
C ALA A 289 4.04 -4.90 10.30
N VAL A 290 4.34 -5.86 9.41
CA VAL A 290 5.03 -7.11 9.75
C VAL A 290 6.44 -6.86 10.28
N LEU A 291 7.21 -5.98 9.63
CA LEU A 291 8.61 -5.75 10.01
C LEU A 291 8.77 -4.88 11.27
N THR A 292 7.88 -3.92 11.52
CA THR A 292 8.01 -3.00 12.67
C THR A 292 7.16 -3.42 13.88
N GLY A 293 6.15 -4.26 13.67
CA GLY A 293 5.19 -4.67 14.69
C GLY A 293 4.18 -3.58 15.09
N LEU A 294 4.19 -2.44 14.40
CA LEU A 294 3.31 -1.30 14.70
C LEU A 294 1.97 -1.40 13.97
N THR A 295 0.88 -1.06 14.67
CA THR A 295 -0.45 -0.94 14.07
C THR A 295 -0.56 0.32 13.20
N PRO A 296 -1.45 0.33 12.19
CA PRO A 296 -1.70 1.55 11.39
C PRO A 296 -2.08 2.78 12.22
N SER A 297 -2.76 2.60 13.36
CA SER A 297 -3.15 3.70 14.26
C SER A 297 -1.94 4.42 14.86
N VAL A 298 -0.85 3.72 15.20
CA VAL A 298 0.39 4.33 15.71
C VAL A 298 1.06 5.20 14.64
N TRP A 299 0.93 4.81 13.37
CA TRP A 299 1.43 5.61 12.25
C TRP A 299 0.58 6.86 11.98
N GLY A 300 -0.67 6.91 12.44
CA GLY A 300 -1.58 8.02 12.18
C GLY A 300 -1.67 8.33 10.67
N PRO A 301 -1.57 9.60 10.25
CA PRO A 301 -1.58 9.96 8.83
C PRO A 301 -0.46 9.33 8.00
N ARG A 302 0.65 8.91 8.61
CA ARG A 302 1.80 8.33 7.90
C ARG A 302 1.56 6.88 7.47
N GLN A 303 0.45 6.27 7.90
CA GLN A 303 0.11 4.88 7.56
C GLN A 303 -0.07 4.65 6.04
N PHE A 304 -0.40 5.70 5.27
CA PHE A 304 -0.64 5.57 3.84
C PHE A 304 0.65 5.47 3.01
N ASN A 305 1.78 5.94 3.55
CA ASN A 305 3.13 5.80 2.97
C ASN A 305 4.21 5.70 4.08
N PRO A 306 4.30 4.59 4.81
CA PRO A 306 5.19 4.47 5.96
C PRO A 306 6.68 4.51 5.58
N TYR A 307 7.03 4.04 4.37
CA TYR A 307 8.42 3.97 3.90
C TYR A 307 9.06 5.34 3.74
N ARG A 308 8.27 6.36 3.40
CA ARG A 308 8.75 7.75 3.39
C ARG A 308 9.24 8.18 4.76
N THR A 309 8.53 7.80 5.81
CA THR A 309 8.92 8.07 7.20
C THR A 309 10.12 7.23 7.60
N LEU A 310 10.08 5.91 7.37
CA LEU A 310 11.17 4.99 7.71
C LEU A 310 12.51 5.40 7.08
N SER A 311 12.50 5.93 5.85
CA SER A 311 13.72 6.35 5.14
C SER A 311 14.51 7.46 5.86
N ARG A 312 13.88 8.16 6.80
CA ARG A 312 14.43 9.28 7.58
C ARG A 312 14.46 9.00 9.07
N HIS A 313 13.52 8.19 9.56
CA HIS A 313 13.32 7.87 10.96
C HIS A 313 13.28 6.34 11.11
N PRO A 314 14.45 5.67 11.18
CA PRO A 314 14.51 4.23 11.34
C PRO A 314 13.87 3.79 12.65
N LEU A 315 13.22 2.63 12.63
CA LEU A 315 12.59 2.02 13.80
C LEU A 315 13.18 0.64 14.07
N PRO A 316 13.13 0.17 15.33
CA PRO A 316 13.36 -1.23 15.66
C PRO A 316 12.47 -2.13 14.80
N SER A 317 13.01 -3.27 14.41
CA SER A 317 12.35 -4.16 13.46
C SER A 317 12.64 -5.63 13.76
N LEU A 318 11.86 -6.50 13.13
CA LEU A 318 12.07 -7.94 13.11
C LEU A 318 13.48 -8.30 12.60
N ALA A 319 13.90 -7.71 11.47
CA ALA A 319 15.21 -7.97 10.89
C ALA A 319 16.35 -7.49 11.82
N GLY A 320 16.22 -6.29 12.38
CA GLY A 320 17.18 -5.76 13.35
C GLY A 320 17.29 -6.64 14.60
N THR A 321 16.18 -7.24 15.03
CA THR A 321 16.16 -8.16 16.17
C THR A 321 16.84 -9.50 15.83
N PHE A 322 16.60 -10.08 14.65
CA PHE A 322 17.35 -11.25 14.19
C PHE A 322 18.85 -10.95 14.06
N LYS A 323 19.21 -9.77 13.55
CA LYS A 323 20.61 -9.33 13.47
C LYS A 323 21.25 -9.23 14.85
N ALA A 324 20.55 -8.65 15.84
CA ALA A 324 21.01 -8.60 17.22
C ALA A 324 21.18 -10.00 17.85
N ALA A 325 20.39 -10.99 17.38
CA ALA A 325 20.53 -12.39 17.75
C ALA A 325 21.63 -13.15 16.96
N GLY A 326 22.46 -12.46 16.17
CA GLY A 326 23.58 -13.04 15.45
C GLY A 326 23.25 -13.63 14.07
N TYR A 327 22.05 -13.37 13.54
CA TYR A 327 21.68 -13.80 12.20
C TYR A 327 22.31 -12.91 11.12
N ARG A 328 22.65 -13.51 9.99
CA ARG A 328 22.79 -12.77 8.73
C ARG A 328 21.39 -12.45 8.21
N THR A 329 21.12 -11.19 7.90
CA THR A 329 19.79 -10.75 7.47
C THR A 329 19.79 -10.37 5.99
N VAL A 330 18.96 -11.01 5.17
CA VAL A 330 18.90 -10.80 3.72
C VAL A 330 17.47 -10.48 3.30
N CYS A 331 17.29 -9.42 2.52
CA CYS A 331 16.02 -9.13 1.85
C CYS A 331 16.15 -9.46 0.36
N ILE A 332 15.13 -10.09 -0.23
CA ILE A 332 15.05 -10.37 -1.67
C ILE A 332 13.77 -9.74 -2.22
N HIS A 333 13.90 -8.93 -3.26
CA HIS A 333 12.77 -8.38 -3.98
C HIS A 333 13.14 -8.20 -5.45
N PRO A 334 12.54 -8.94 -6.40
CA PRO A 334 12.98 -8.92 -7.78
C PRO A 334 12.41 -7.72 -8.58
N TYR A 335 12.55 -6.53 -8.01
CA TYR A 335 12.18 -5.24 -8.61
C TYR A 335 13.27 -4.19 -8.31
N PRO A 336 13.38 -3.06 -9.04
CA PRO A 336 14.40 -2.05 -8.74
C PRO A 336 14.41 -1.61 -7.28
N ALA A 337 15.58 -1.64 -6.63
CA ALA A 337 15.73 -1.29 -5.21
C ALA A 337 15.24 0.12 -4.86
N SER A 338 15.18 1.04 -5.82
CA SER A 338 14.69 2.40 -5.60
C SER A 338 13.18 2.47 -5.38
N PHE A 339 12.41 1.49 -5.86
CA PHE A 339 10.96 1.47 -5.73
C PHE A 339 10.54 1.47 -4.25
N TYR A 340 9.58 2.34 -3.91
CA TYR A 340 9.20 2.67 -2.53
C TYR A 340 10.37 3.08 -1.61
N MET A 341 11.48 3.58 -2.14
CA MET A 341 12.68 3.91 -1.35
C MET A 341 13.28 2.72 -0.59
N ARG A 342 13.04 1.46 -1.01
CA ARG A 342 13.56 0.26 -0.35
C ARG A 342 15.08 0.27 -0.16
N HIS A 343 15.84 0.81 -1.12
CA HIS A 343 17.30 1.01 -1.01
C HIS A 343 17.75 1.82 0.21
N LYS A 344 16.89 2.67 0.78
CA LYS A 344 17.16 3.41 2.04
C LYS A 344 16.60 2.69 3.25
N VAL A 345 15.37 2.19 3.14
CA VAL A 345 14.62 1.60 4.26
C VAL A 345 15.15 0.22 4.65
N ILE A 346 15.44 -0.66 3.69
CA ILE A 346 15.85 -2.04 3.96
C ILE A 346 17.15 -2.10 4.79
N PRO A 347 18.23 -1.36 4.45
CA PRO A 347 19.42 -1.31 5.31
C PRO A 347 19.13 -0.74 6.71
N GLN A 348 18.28 0.29 6.79
CA GLN A 348 17.89 0.94 8.06
C GLN A 348 17.06 0.05 8.98
N LEU A 349 16.30 -0.90 8.42
CA LEU A 349 15.60 -1.94 9.17
C LEU A 349 16.54 -3.07 9.63
N GLY A 350 17.84 -3.01 9.34
CA GLY A 350 18.80 -3.99 9.85
C GLY A 350 19.04 -5.19 8.94
N PHE A 351 18.71 -5.10 7.65
CA PHE A 351 19.14 -6.07 6.65
C PHE A 351 20.61 -5.85 6.25
N ASP A 352 21.43 -6.90 6.30
CA ASP A 352 22.83 -6.87 5.85
C ASP A 352 22.95 -6.80 4.32
N GLN A 353 21.99 -7.40 3.60
CA GLN A 353 22.01 -7.47 2.15
C GLN A 353 20.61 -7.28 1.58
N PHE A 354 20.53 -6.55 0.46
CA PHE A 354 19.32 -6.43 -0.35
C PHE A 354 19.59 -6.93 -1.77
N ILE A 355 18.91 -8.01 -2.17
CA ILE A 355 18.99 -8.63 -3.49
C ILE A 355 17.81 -8.11 -4.32
N ASP A 356 18.11 -7.21 -5.26
CA ASP A 356 17.11 -6.59 -6.13
C ASP A 356 17.05 -7.20 -7.53
N ILE A 357 16.28 -6.60 -8.45
CA ILE A 357 16.14 -7.07 -9.84
C ILE A 357 17.47 -7.24 -10.59
N SER A 358 18.54 -6.51 -10.23
CA SER A 358 19.84 -6.63 -10.90
C SER A 358 20.50 -8.00 -10.72
N SER A 359 20.02 -8.79 -9.76
CA SER A 359 20.49 -10.15 -9.49
C SER A 359 19.75 -11.24 -10.27
N PHE A 360 18.83 -10.86 -11.16
CA PHE A 360 18.01 -11.77 -11.96
C PHE A 360 18.18 -11.50 -13.46
N GLU A 361 17.95 -12.53 -14.26
CA GLU A 361 18.05 -12.43 -15.73
C GLU A 361 16.66 -12.29 -16.37
N SER A 362 16.60 -11.85 -17.62
CA SER A 362 15.32 -11.79 -18.35
C SER A 362 14.67 -13.17 -18.55
N SER A 363 15.49 -14.23 -18.59
CA SER A 363 15.07 -15.64 -18.65
C SER A 363 14.39 -16.12 -17.36
N ASP A 364 14.58 -15.41 -16.23
CA ASP A 364 13.93 -15.72 -14.96
C ASP A 364 12.46 -15.22 -14.91
N LYS A 365 11.98 -14.52 -15.94
CA LYS A 365 10.61 -14.01 -15.98
C LYS A 365 9.57 -15.11 -16.19
N HIS A 366 8.45 -14.99 -15.49
CA HIS A 366 7.22 -15.72 -15.77
C HIS A 366 6.09 -14.70 -15.92
N GLY A 367 5.60 -14.55 -17.15
CA GLY A 367 4.73 -13.40 -17.49
C GLY A 367 5.51 -12.09 -17.52
N GLN A 368 4.99 -11.04 -16.88
CA GLN A 368 5.61 -9.71 -16.92
C GLN A 368 6.83 -9.54 -16.00
N TYR A 369 6.83 -10.24 -14.87
CA TYR A 369 7.78 -10.07 -13.77
C TYR A 369 8.69 -11.29 -13.62
N ILE A 370 9.73 -11.16 -12.78
CA ILE A 370 10.58 -12.28 -12.38
C ILE A 370 9.71 -13.30 -11.63
N GLY A 371 9.83 -14.57 -12.03
CA GLY A 371 9.01 -15.63 -11.46
C GLY A 371 9.42 -16.03 -10.04
N ASP A 372 8.45 -16.48 -9.26
CA ASP A 372 8.55 -16.89 -7.87
C ASP A 372 9.53 -18.07 -7.70
N LEU A 373 9.59 -18.99 -8.67
CA LEU A 373 10.59 -20.06 -8.70
C LEU A 373 12.03 -19.54 -8.87
N ALA A 374 12.25 -18.42 -9.54
CA ALA A 374 13.58 -17.80 -9.63
C ALA A 374 14.01 -17.20 -8.29
N VAL A 375 13.07 -16.62 -7.57
CA VAL A 375 13.27 -16.13 -6.20
C VAL A 375 13.56 -17.32 -5.27
N ALA A 376 12.81 -18.42 -5.37
CA ALA A 376 13.06 -19.65 -4.60
C ALA A 376 14.50 -20.17 -4.77
N ARG A 377 15.04 -20.16 -5.99
CA ARG A 377 16.44 -20.53 -6.27
C ARG A 377 17.45 -19.63 -5.53
N LYS A 378 17.16 -18.34 -5.36
CA LYS A 378 18.02 -17.45 -4.56
C LYS A 378 17.94 -17.78 -3.07
N VAL A 379 16.74 -18.06 -2.55
CA VAL A 379 16.55 -18.51 -1.16
C VAL A 379 17.32 -19.81 -0.90
N GLY A 380 17.19 -20.82 -1.76
CA GLY A 380 17.93 -22.09 -1.62
C GLY A 380 19.45 -21.89 -1.53
N ARG A 381 20.03 -21.08 -2.43
CA ARG A 381 21.47 -20.75 -2.38
C ARG A 381 21.91 -20.06 -1.08
N LEU A 382 21.06 -19.24 -0.48
CA LEU A 382 21.36 -18.60 0.81
C LEU A 382 21.30 -19.61 1.97
N LEU A 383 20.43 -20.62 1.88
CA LEU A 383 20.30 -21.67 2.88
C LEU A 383 21.45 -22.70 2.80
N GLU A 384 22.06 -22.87 1.62
CA GLU A 384 23.25 -23.69 1.40
C GLU A 384 24.56 -23.02 1.85
N ASP A 385 24.56 -21.69 2.03
CA ASP A 385 25.76 -20.90 2.31
C ASP A 385 26.45 -21.35 3.62
N SER A 386 27.78 -21.31 3.59
CA SER A 386 28.66 -21.89 4.61
C SER A 386 29.10 -20.91 5.69
N ASP A 387 28.50 -19.72 5.78
CA ASP A 387 28.84 -18.60 6.68
C ASP A 387 28.73 -18.94 8.19
N ASN A 388 28.40 -20.18 8.59
CA ASN A 388 28.24 -20.62 10.00
C ASN A 388 27.31 -19.75 10.87
N ARG A 389 26.67 -18.71 10.33
CA ARG A 389 25.64 -17.89 10.94
C ARG A 389 24.27 -18.37 10.48
N PRO A 390 23.23 -18.31 11.33
CA PRO A 390 21.88 -18.57 10.89
C PRO A 390 21.44 -17.43 9.98
N VAL A 391 20.58 -17.72 9.00
CA VAL A 391 20.09 -16.70 8.07
C VAL A 391 18.63 -16.37 8.34
N PHE A 392 18.30 -15.08 8.34
CA PHE A 392 16.94 -14.58 8.23
C PHE A 392 16.77 -14.00 6.82
N VAL A 393 15.95 -14.67 6.00
CA VAL A 393 15.64 -14.23 4.63
C VAL A 393 14.22 -13.69 4.61
N PHE A 394 14.06 -12.41 4.30
CA PHE A 394 12.77 -11.81 4.00
C PHE A 394 12.59 -11.67 2.49
N VAL A 395 11.52 -12.23 1.95
CA VAL A 395 11.23 -12.27 0.53
C VAL A 395 9.98 -11.48 0.23
N ILE A 396 10.05 -10.61 -0.78
CA ILE A 396 8.92 -9.87 -1.34
C ILE A 396 8.80 -10.26 -2.80
N THR A 397 7.83 -11.11 -3.14
CA THR A 397 7.66 -11.56 -4.54
C THR A 397 7.05 -10.46 -5.42
N MET A 398 6.95 -10.71 -6.73
CA MET A 398 6.37 -9.79 -7.71
C MET A 398 5.55 -10.50 -8.79
N GLU A 399 5.64 -11.83 -8.93
CA GLU A 399 5.11 -12.53 -10.11
C GLU A 399 3.62 -12.27 -10.32
N ASN A 400 2.85 -12.27 -9.24
CA ASN A 400 1.40 -12.12 -9.27
C ASN A 400 0.93 -10.65 -9.26
N HIS A 401 1.85 -9.68 -9.39
CA HIS A 401 1.55 -8.26 -9.41
C HIS A 401 0.79 -7.88 -10.69
N GLY A 402 -0.13 -6.91 -10.60
CA GLY A 402 -0.85 -6.39 -11.76
C GLY A 402 0.00 -5.49 -12.69
N PRO A 403 -0.54 -5.03 -13.83
CA PRO A 403 -1.88 -5.31 -14.35
C PRO A 403 -1.95 -6.61 -15.18
N LEU A 404 -2.80 -7.55 -14.75
CA LEU A 404 -2.93 -8.89 -15.33
C LEU A 404 -3.46 -8.91 -16.77
N HIS A 405 -4.21 -7.88 -17.18
CA HIS A 405 -4.79 -7.78 -18.54
C HIS A 405 -3.74 -7.56 -19.64
N LEU A 406 -2.49 -7.31 -19.29
CA LEU A 406 -1.38 -7.27 -20.25
C LEU A 406 -0.93 -8.67 -20.70
N GLU A 407 -1.43 -9.72 -20.05
CA GLU A 407 -1.22 -11.10 -20.45
C GLU A 407 -2.52 -11.74 -20.96
N ALA A 408 -2.39 -12.65 -21.93
CA ALA A 408 -3.52 -13.41 -22.41
C ALA A 408 -3.70 -14.67 -21.57
N PRO A 409 -4.94 -15.01 -21.16
CA PRO A 409 -5.25 -16.33 -20.62
C PRO A 409 -4.82 -17.42 -21.60
N LEU A 410 -4.27 -18.51 -21.09
CA LEU A 410 -3.89 -19.67 -21.89
C LEU A 410 -4.86 -20.82 -21.59
N GLN A 411 -5.42 -21.41 -22.64
CA GLN A 411 -6.39 -22.51 -22.50
C GLN A 411 -5.76 -23.73 -21.79
N GLU A 412 -4.47 -23.99 -22.02
CA GLU A 412 -3.72 -25.10 -21.44
C GLU A 412 -3.58 -24.98 -19.91
N SER A 413 -3.25 -23.78 -19.40
CA SER A 413 -3.17 -23.54 -17.96
C SER A 413 -4.56 -23.41 -17.32
N LEU A 414 -5.57 -22.99 -18.10
CA LEU A 414 -6.94 -22.84 -17.63
C LEU A 414 -7.54 -24.16 -17.17
N ALA A 415 -7.33 -25.26 -17.91
CA ALA A 415 -7.93 -26.56 -17.58
C ALA A 415 -7.51 -27.08 -16.19
N ALA A 416 -6.32 -26.71 -15.72
CA ALA A 416 -5.82 -27.12 -14.41
C ALA A 416 -6.40 -26.29 -13.25
N ALA A 417 -6.74 -25.01 -13.49
CA ALA A 417 -7.23 -24.10 -12.45
C ALA A 417 -8.75 -23.89 -12.48
N LEU A 418 -9.37 -23.93 -13.66
CA LEU A 418 -10.79 -23.73 -13.94
C LEU A 418 -11.30 -24.76 -14.96
N PRO A 419 -11.45 -26.04 -14.56
CA PRO A 419 -11.74 -27.14 -15.49
C PRO A 419 -13.10 -27.02 -16.19
N THR A 420 -14.04 -26.27 -15.62
CA THR A 420 -15.41 -26.09 -16.13
C THR A 420 -15.60 -24.77 -16.90
N ALA A 421 -14.57 -23.91 -16.98
CA ALA A 421 -14.71 -22.60 -17.59
C ALA A 421 -14.93 -22.67 -19.12
N PRO A 422 -15.81 -21.81 -19.68
CA PRO A 422 -16.05 -21.76 -21.12
C PRO A 422 -14.86 -21.15 -21.86
N TRP A 423 -14.70 -21.51 -23.14
CA TRP A 423 -13.72 -20.88 -24.04
C TRP A 423 -14.40 -20.36 -25.31
N PRO A 424 -14.22 -19.08 -25.70
CA PRO A 424 -13.40 -18.04 -25.05
C PRO A 424 -13.94 -17.60 -23.67
N LEU A 425 -13.04 -17.15 -22.78
CA LEU A 425 -13.41 -16.71 -21.43
C LEU A 425 -14.26 -15.43 -21.45
N PRO A 426 -15.35 -15.36 -20.66
CA PRO A 426 -16.07 -14.11 -20.43
C PRO A 426 -15.17 -13.08 -19.71
N THR A 427 -15.46 -11.80 -19.89
CA THR A 427 -14.63 -10.69 -19.39
C THR A 427 -14.30 -10.78 -17.88
N HIS A 428 -15.24 -11.24 -17.05
CA HIS A 428 -15.04 -11.36 -15.61
C HIS A 428 -14.09 -12.49 -15.19
N LEU A 429 -13.79 -13.47 -16.08
CA LEU A 429 -12.85 -14.56 -15.82
C LEU A 429 -11.47 -14.35 -16.44
N ARG A 430 -11.28 -13.34 -17.31
CA ARG A 430 -10.01 -13.18 -18.06
C ARG A 430 -8.83 -12.90 -17.14
N ASP A 431 -8.91 -11.83 -16.34
CA ASP A 431 -7.83 -11.48 -15.41
C ASP A 431 -7.72 -12.51 -14.29
N LEU A 432 -8.84 -13.10 -13.86
CA LEU A 432 -8.85 -14.18 -12.87
C LEU A 432 -8.08 -15.40 -13.38
N ALA A 433 -8.26 -15.81 -14.64
CA ALA A 433 -7.51 -16.94 -15.20
C ALA A 433 -6.00 -16.71 -15.24
N VAL A 434 -5.56 -15.48 -15.55
CA VAL A 434 -4.13 -15.11 -15.49
C VAL A 434 -3.63 -15.15 -14.04
N TYR A 435 -4.39 -14.57 -13.11
CA TYR A 435 -4.08 -14.62 -11.67
C TYR A 435 -3.93 -16.05 -11.16
N LEU A 436 -4.86 -16.96 -11.48
CA LEU A 436 -4.82 -18.35 -10.99
C LEU A 436 -3.59 -19.10 -11.50
N ARG A 437 -3.12 -18.80 -12.72
CA ARG A 437 -1.86 -19.39 -13.24
C ARG A 437 -0.67 -18.99 -12.36
N HIS A 438 -0.51 -17.70 -12.06
CA HIS A 438 0.57 -17.19 -11.22
C HIS A 438 0.43 -17.61 -9.76
N LEU A 439 -0.80 -17.72 -9.26
CA LEU A 439 -1.07 -18.28 -7.93
C LEU A 439 -0.59 -19.75 -7.83
N GLY A 440 -0.71 -20.53 -8.90
CA GLY A 440 -0.13 -21.87 -8.99
C GLY A 440 1.40 -21.88 -8.99
N GLU A 441 2.07 -20.86 -9.55
CA GLU A 441 3.53 -20.73 -9.44
C GLU A 441 3.98 -20.34 -8.03
N ALA A 442 3.20 -19.54 -7.31
CA ALA A 442 3.43 -19.25 -5.89
C ALA A 442 3.33 -20.54 -5.03
N ASP A 443 2.36 -21.43 -5.32
CA ASP A 443 2.25 -22.74 -4.66
C ASP A 443 3.50 -23.63 -4.91
N LYS A 444 4.05 -23.62 -6.12
CA LYS A 444 5.30 -24.31 -6.45
C LYS A 444 6.51 -23.70 -5.76
N MET A 445 6.58 -22.36 -5.65
CA MET A 445 7.62 -21.68 -4.88
C MET A 445 7.59 -22.12 -3.41
N LEU A 446 6.40 -22.17 -2.80
CA LEU A 446 6.24 -22.64 -1.43
C LEU A 446 6.86 -24.03 -1.26
N ALA A 447 6.53 -24.98 -2.14
CA ALA A 447 7.12 -26.32 -2.11
C ALA A 447 8.66 -26.30 -2.24
N SER A 448 9.18 -25.49 -3.18
CA SER A 448 10.62 -25.36 -3.39
C SER A 448 11.35 -24.82 -2.15
N VAL A 449 10.81 -23.80 -1.49
CA VAL A 449 11.40 -23.21 -0.27
C VAL A 449 11.28 -24.18 0.91
N LYS A 450 10.14 -24.86 1.07
CA LYS A 450 9.96 -25.89 2.10
C LYS A 450 10.99 -27.00 1.96
N ASN A 451 11.23 -27.48 0.74
CA ASN A 451 12.24 -28.50 0.46
C ASN A 451 13.65 -27.99 0.77
N ALA A 452 14.01 -26.78 0.33
CA ALA A 452 15.32 -26.19 0.62
C ALA A 452 15.58 -26.01 2.12
N LEU A 453 14.56 -25.65 2.91
CA LEU A 453 14.67 -25.60 4.37
C LEU A 453 14.85 -26.99 5.00
N SER A 454 14.21 -28.01 4.43
CA SER A 454 14.27 -29.39 4.93
C SER A 454 15.60 -30.07 4.62
N GLU A 455 16.23 -29.70 3.50
CA GLU A 455 17.54 -30.19 3.06
C GLU A 455 18.72 -29.41 3.69
N ALA A 456 18.45 -28.23 4.26
CA ALA A 456 19.47 -27.42 4.91
C ALA A 456 20.06 -28.13 6.15
N LYS A 457 21.33 -27.83 6.44
CA LYS A 457 22.03 -28.40 7.61
C LYS A 457 21.43 -27.99 8.96
N ARG A 458 20.70 -26.86 8.98
CA ARG A 458 20.03 -26.33 10.17
C ARG A 458 18.53 -26.51 10.01
N PRO A 459 17.80 -26.79 11.10
CA PRO A 459 16.35 -26.72 11.07
C PRO A 459 15.86 -25.36 10.53
N GLY A 460 14.69 -25.38 9.90
CA GLY A 460 14.09 -24.25 9.21
C GLY A 460 12.77 -23.81 9.83
N LEU A 461 12.52 -22.51 9.79
CA LEU A 461 11.22 -21.89 10.05
C LEU A 461 10.78 -21.12 8.81
N LEU A 462 9.56 -21.35 8.36
CA LEU A 462 8.95 -20.68 7.21
C LEU A 462 7.73 -19.88 7.67
N GLY A 463 7.74 -18.57 7.47
CA GLY A 463 6.54 -17.74 7.47
C GLY A 463 6.09 -17.45 6.04
N TRP A 464 4.79 -17.55 5.78
CA TRP A 464 4.19 -17.22 4.48
C TRP A 464 2.93 -16.38 4.71
N TYR A 465 2.77 -15.29 3.96
CA TYR A 465 1.55 -14.49 3.98
C TYR A 465 1.31 -13.76 2.66
N GLY A 466 0.04 -13.50 2.35
CA GLY A 466 -0.35 -12.53 1.32
C GLY A 466 -0.37 -11.10 1.85
N ASP A 467 0.07 -10.13 1.06
CA ASP A 467 0.13 -8.72 1.48
C ASP A 467 -1.19 -7.95 1.26
N HIS A 468 -1.96 -8.33 0.24
CA HIS A 468 -3.32 -7.88 -0.06
C HIS A 468 -4.02 -8.82 -1.05
N VAL A 469 -5.31 -8.64 -1.28
CA VAL A 469 -6.05 -9.29 -2.39
C VAL A 469 -5.67 -8.67 -3.74
N PRO A 470 -5.79 -9.38 -4.88
CA PRO A 470 -5.39 -8.89 -6.21
C PRO A 470 -6.34 -7.80 -6.78
N ILE A 471 -5.93 -7.11 -7.84
CA ILE A 471 -6.80 -6.17 -8.58
C ILE A 471 -7.59 -6.92 -9.66
N LEU A 472 -8.82 -7.35 -9.34
CA LEU A 472 -9.71 -8.08 -10.26
C LEU A 472 -11.08 -7.40 -10.46
N PRO A 473 -11.13 -6.14 -10.97
CA PRO A 473 -12.36 -5.34 -10.96
C PRO A 473 -13.51 -5.95 -11.77
N ALA A 474 -13.24 -6.66 -12.86
CA ALA A 474 -14.28 -7.33 -13.64
C ALA A 474 -14.87 -8.54 -12.88
N ALA A 475 -14.02 -9.30 -12.19
CA ALA A 475 -14.45 -10.44 -11.38
C ALA A 475 -15.20 -9.96 -10.13
N TYR A 476 -14.70 -8.95 -9.43
CA TYR A 476 -15.35 -8.39 -8.24
C TYR A 476 -16.70 -7.76 -8.53
N ARG A 477 -16.89 -7.12 -9.69
CA ARG A 477 -18.22 -6.65 -10.10
C ARG A 477 -19.21 -7.79 -10.36
N TYR A 478 -18.72 -8.97 -10.74
CA TYR A 478 -19.56 -10.11 -11.10
C TYR A 478 -19.87 -11.00 -9.88
N PHE A 479 -18.87 -11.29 -9.05
CA PHE A 479 -18.98 -12.19 -7.88
C PHE A 479 -19.14 -11.47 -6.53
N SER A 480 -19.09 -10.14 -6.51
CA SER A 480 -18.83 -9.31 -5.32
C SER A 480 -17.36 -9.38 -4.85
N PRO A 481 -16.81 -8.32 -4.25
CA PRO A 481 -15.45 -8.33 -3.69
C PRO A 481 -15.31 -9.32 -2.52
N PRO A 482 -14.10 -9.88 -2.28
CA PRO A 482 -13.80 -10.66 -1.08
C PRO A 482 -13.73 -9.78 0.18
N THR A 483 -13.46 -10.37 1.36
CA THR A 483 -13.32 -9.64 2.64
C THR A 483 -12.09 -8.75 2.72
N GLY A 484 -11.06 -9.00 1.89
CA GLY A 484 -9.79 -8.27 1.91
C GLY A 484 -8.75 -8.84 2.87
N THR A 485 -9.08 -9.88 3.64
CA THR A 485 -8.10 -10.66 4.40
C THR A 485 -7.32 -11.60 3.49
N THR A 486 -6.10 -11.94 3.89
CA THR A 486 -5.22 -12.86 3.17
C THR A 486 -4.80 -14.02 4.07
N PRO A 487 -4.48 -15.21 3.52
CA PRO A 487 -4.02 -16.30 4.35
C PRO A 487 -2.58 -16.08 4.84
N TYR A 488 -2.27 -16.62 6.02
CA TYR A 488 -0.90 -16.76 6.52
C TYR A 488 -0.66 -18.14 7.14
N MET A 489 0.62 -18.52 7.23
CA MET A 489 1.07 -19.67 8.02
C MET A 489 2.51 -19.52 8.51
N ILE A 490 2.82 -20.25 9.59
CA ILE A 490 4.17 -20.46 10.13
C ILE A 490 4.39 -21.97 10.23
N TRP A 491 5.37 -22.49 9.49
CA TRP A 491 5.74 -23.91 9.43
C TRP A 491 7.20 -24.09 9.88
N SER A 492 7.54 -25.27 10.41
CA SER A 492 8.88 -25.59 10.91
C SER A 492 9.28 -27.00 10.50
N THR A 493 10.56 -27.21 10.16
CA THR A 493 11.10 -28.55 9.85
C THR A 493 11.03 -29.48 11.06
N ASP A 494 11.08 -28.94 12.27
CA ASP A 494 11.02 -29.67 13.55
C ASP A 494 9.61 -30.18 13.92
N PHE A 495 8.65 -30.22 13.01
CA PHE A 495 7.28 -30.65 13.32
C PHE A 495 7.25 -32.08 13.90
N GLN A 496 7.00 -32.19 15.21
CA GLN A 496 6.85 -33.46 15.93
C GLN A 496 5.38 -33.84 16.13
N GLY A 497 4.56 -33.79 15.07
CA GLY A 497 3.19 -34.32 15.09
C GLY A 497 2.20 -33.70 16.12
N PRO A 498 0.94 -34.17 16.14
CA PRO A 498 -0.13 -33.57 16.97
C PRO A 498 0.03 -33.74 18.49
N SER A 499 0.96 -34.59 18.94
CA SER A 499 1.05 -35.08 20.33
C SER A 499 1.93 -34.22 21.26
N GLN A 500 2.68 -33.26 20.74
CA GLN A 500 3.35 -32.20 21.52
C GLN A 500 2.56 -30.89 21.54
N ALA A 501 1.93 -30.50 20.43
CA ALA A 501 1.07 -29.31 20.36
C ALA A 501 -0.09 -29.38 21.38
N ARG A 502 -0.68 -30.55 21.57
CA ARG A 502 -1.69 -30.80 22.63
C ARG A 502 -1.17 -30.64 24.06
N ARG A 503 0.13 -30.87 24.31
CA ARG A 503 0.72 -30.83 25.66
C ARG A 503 1.18 -29.44 26.08
N GLN A 504 1.57 -28.57 25.15
CA GLN A 504 2.00 -27.20 25.47
C GLN A 504 0.84 -26.22 25.70
N ILE A 505 -0.35 -26.49 25.13
CA ILE A 505 -1.44 -25.51 25.10
C ILE A 505 -2.54 -25.79 26.14
N GLN A 506 -2.65 -27.03 26.65
CA GLN A 506 -3.67 -27.42 27.64
C GLN A 506 -3.50 -26.78 29.03
N ALA A 507 -2.46 -25.98 29.25
CA ALA A 507 -2.20 -25.36 30.54
C ALA A 507 -2.95 -24.04 30.80
N HIS A 508 -3.55 -23.36 29.80
CA HIS A 508 -3.93 -21.94 30.00
C HIS A 508 -5.24 -21.37 29.39
N MET A 509 -6.18 -22.11 28.77
CA MET A 509 -7.46 -21.48 28.36
C MET A 509 -8.68 -22.43 28.29
N PRO A 510 -9.92 -21.89 28.40
CA PRO A 510 -11.16 -22.65 28.38
C PRO A 510 -11.56 -23.12 26.97
N PRO A 511 -12.49 -24.09 26.86
CA PRO A 511 -12.77 -24.80 25.62
C PRO A 511 -13.82 -24.04 24.80
N ASP A 512 -13.38 -23.41 23.70
CA ASP A 512 -14.24 -23.10 22.56
C ASP A 512 -13.57 -23.58 21.26
N ASP A 513 -14.41 -23.99 20.32
CA ASP A 513 -14.20 -25.02 19.30
C ASP A 513 -13.38 -24.55 18.06
N VAL A 514 -12.12 -24.18 18.24
CA VAL A 514 -11.16 -23.91 17.15
C VAL A 514 -9.85 -24.66 17.41
N SER A 515 -9.31 -25.33 16.40
CA SER A 515 -7.99 -25.99 16.50
C SER A 515 -6.96 -24.97 17.02
N PRO A 516 -6.13 -25.30 18.04
CA PRO A 516 -5.26 -24.34 18.71
C PRO A 516 -4.22 -23.66 17.77
N ASN A 517 -3.99 -24.21 16.58
CA ASN A 517 -3.07 -23.66 15.58
C ASN A 517 -3.77 -22.68 14.61
N GLN A 518 -5.11 -22.62 14.60
CA GLN A 518 -5.89 -21.74 13.73
C GLN A 518 -6.24 -20.44 14.46
N ARG A 519 -5.60 -19.33 14.09
CA ARG A 519 -5.78 -18.02 14.73
C ARG A 519 -5.78 -16.91 13.69
N ALA A 520 -6.75 -15.99 13.73
CA ALA A 520 -6.67 -14.76 12.94
C ALA A 520 -5.64 -13.79 13.56
N LEU A 521 -4.88 -13.09 12.72
CA LEU A 521 -3.89 -12.09 13.15
C LEU A 521 -4.09 -10.78 12.39
N ALA A 522 -3.67 -9.67 12.99
CA ALA A 522 -3.33 -8.48 12.22
C ALA A 522 -1.89 -8.58 11.69
N ALA A 523 -1.61 -7.94 10.55
CA ALA A 523 -0.29 -7.94 9.92
C ALA A 523 0.85 -7.58 10.90
N ASN A 524 0.62 -6.65 11.82
CA ASN A 524 1.62 -6.23 12.81
C ASN A 524 1.96 -7.28 13.87
N GLU A 525 1.14 -8.32 14.03
CA GLU A 525 1.40 -9.41 14.96
C GLU A 525 2.28 -10.51 14.34
N LEU A 526 2.23 -10.69 13.01
CA LEU A 526 2.84 -11.84 12.34
C LEU A 526 4.36 -11.91 12.56
N GLY A 527 5.06 -10.78 12.43
CA GLY A 527 6.50 -10.73 12.67
C GLY A 527 6.88 -11.11 14.11
N VAL A 528 6.06 -10.69 15.08
CA VAL A 528 6.24 -11.04 16.50
C VAL A 528 6.01 -12.53 16.73
N GLN A 529 4.98 -13.12 16.11
CA GLN A 529 4.73 -14.56 16.21
C GLN A 529 5.84 -15.37 15.56
N LEU A 530 6.33 -14.97 14.38
CA LEU A 530 7.47 -15.61 13.72
C LEU A 530 8.71 -15.59 14.63
N PHE A 531 9.02 -14.44 15.22
CA PHE A 531 10.15 -14.30 16.13
C PHE A 531 10.03 -15.25 17.34
N LYS A 532 8.85 -15.34 17.95
CA LYS A 532 8.59 -16.29 19.05
C LYS A 532 8.83 -17.75 18.65
N GLN A 533 8.40 -18.15 17.45
CA GLN A 533 8.59 -19.52 16.96
C GLN A 533 10.07 -19.82 16.62
N ALA A 534 10.88 -18.79 16.33
CA ALA A 534 12.31 -18.94 16.07
C ALA A 534 13.14 -19.15 17.36
N PHE A 535 12.77 -18.48 18.46
CA PHE A 535 13.55 -18.49 19.71
C PHE A 535 12.92 -19.28 20.87
N GLY A 536 11.69 -19.80 20.72
CA GLY A 536 10.96 -20.47 21.80
C GLY A 536 10.28 -19.48 22.76
N HIS A 537 9.50 -20.00 23.71
CA HIS A 537 8.65 -19.24 24.65
C HIS A 537 9.36 -18.22 25.57
N ASP A 538 10.68 -18.04 25.46
CA ASP A 538 11.54 -17.28 26.38
C ASP A 538 11.41 -15.75 26.27
N ILE A 539 10.39 -15.24 25.57
CA ILE A 539 10.03 -13.83 25.60
C ILE A 539 8.67 -13.71 26.27
N SER A 540 8.74 -13.32 27.55
CA SER A 540 7.62 -12.91 28.40
C SER A 540 6.46 -12.31 27.61
N SER A 541 5.29 -12.90 27.77
CA SER A 541 3.99 -12.50 27.20
C SER A 541 3.55 -11.07 27.56
N ASN A 542 4.28 -10.37 28.43
CA ASN A 542 3.96 -9.02 28.89
C ASN A 542 4.30 -7.92 27.88
N VAL A 543 5.05 -8.20 26.81
CA VAL A 543 5.44 -7.19 25.80
C VAL A 543 4.31 -6.90 24.80
N ILE A 544 3.25 -7.73 24.75
CA ILE A 544 2.17 -7.61 23.75
C ILE A 544 0.94 -6.84 24.30
N LYS A 545 0.87 -6.57 25.60
CA LYS A 545 -0.22 -5.78 26.21
C LYS A 545 0.28 -4.42 26.69
N ALA A 546 0.69 -3.58 25.75
CA ALA A 546 0.70 -2.14 25.98
C ALA A 546 -0.50 -1.53 25.25
N GLU A 547 -1.71 -1.77 25.79
CA GLU A 547 -2.76 -0.78 25.59
C GLU A 547 -2.29 0.49 26.30
N PRO A 548 -2.33 1.67 25.67
CA PRO A 548 -2.06 2.90 26.39
C PRO A 548 -3.10 3.03 27.49
N GLU A 549 -2.66 3.15 28.74
CA GLU A 549 -3.53 3.57 29.83
C GLU A 549 -4.29 4.83 29.37
N PRO A 550 -5.62 4.90 29.58
CA PRO A 550 -6.37 6.10 29.26
C PRO A 550 -5.77 7.22 30.11
N GLN A 551 -5.18 8.22 29.47
CA GLN A 551 -4.78 9.44 30.14
C GLN A 551 -6.01 10.03 30.82
N GLU A 552 -6.03 9.97 32.15
CA GLU A 552 -6.98 10.70 32.96
C GLU A 552 -6.87 12.19 32.61
N GLN A 553 -8.03 12.78 32.35
CA GLN A 553 -8.19 14.21 32.15
C GLN A 553 -7.81 14.94 33.45
N GLU A 554 -6.86 15.87 33.35
CA GLU A 554 -6.78 17.05 34.21
C GLU A 554 -6.89 18.33 33.38
#